data_AF-A0A7Y3DR77-F1
#
_entry.id   AF-A0A7Y3DR77-F1
#
_cell.length_a   1.000
_cell.length_b   1.000
_cell.length_c   1.000
_cell.angle_alpha   90.00
_cell.angle_beta   90.00
_cell.angle_gamma   90.00
#
_symmetry.space_group_name_H-M   'P 1'
#
loop_
_entity.id
_entity.type
_entity.pdbx_description
1 polymer ?
#
loop_
_entity_poly.entity_id
_entity_poly.type
_entity_poly.pdbx_seq_one_letter_code
_entity_poly.pdbx_strand_id
1 'polypeptide(L)'
;MIPDPGNEGLDRRQFLARTVKAGAAVAAASAAGFWFYDSKGPSRAEDEGQDIRLPDFSIKDLGPKMSVVRGQDRVATLRLAFKSLGGINTFIKKGDRVLLKVNAAFATPPMLSATTHPQLVAELTRLCYDTGAESVVVTDNPINDPQSCFALSGIAEASRSAGARVFLPAKDAFKPLTITKAKLIRNWPVLYEPLKGINKVIGMAPVKDHHRSGASLTMKNWYGLLGGRRN
;
A
#
# COMPACT_ATOMS: atom_id res chain seq x y z
N MET A 1 -63.80 -8.44 -32.27
CA MET A 1 -62.88 -8.48 -31.11
C MET A 1 -62.29 -9.89 -31.09
N ILE A 2 -61.07 -10.06 -31.59
CA ILE A 2 -60.40 -11.37 -31.65
C ILE A 2 -59.94 -11.69 -30.22
N PRO A 3 -60.33 -12.84 -29.62
CA PRO A 3 -59.86 -13.20 -28.29
C PRO A 3 -58.34 -13.40 -28.29
N ASP A 4 -57.69 -12.81 -27.31
CA ASP A 4 -56.25 -12.92 -27.08
C ASP A 4 -55.89 -14.36 -26.69
N PRO A 5 -55.13 -15.13 -27.50
CA PRO A 5 -54.91 -16.56 -27.29
C PRO A 5 -53.86 -16.86 -26.20
N GLY A 6 -53.48 -15.88 -25.37
CA GLY A 6 -52.42 -15.99 -24.38
C GLY A 6 -52.83 -15.98 -22.91
N ASN A 7 -54.12 -15.84 -22.57
CA ASN A 7 -54.57 -15.71 -21.18
C ASN A 7 -55.27 -16.97 -20.65
N GLU A 8 -54.60 -18.13 -20.72
CA GLU A 8 -54.95 -19.23 -19.84
C GLU A 8 -54.42 -18.91 -18.44
N GLY A 9 -55.31 -18.39 -17.58
CA GLY A 9 -55.00 -18.16 -16.18
C GLY A 9 -54.45 -19.45 -15.54
N LEU A 10 -53.36 -19.32 -14.79
CA LEU A 10 -52.73 -20.46 -14.11
C LEU A 10 -53.77 -21.21 -13.25
N ASP A 11 -54.07 -22.45 -13.61
CA ASP A 11 -54.90 -23.30 -12.76
C ASP A 11 -54.19 -23.53 -11.42
N ARG A 12 -54.99 -23.71 -10.36
CA ARG A 12 -54.54 -23.89 -8.97
C ARG A 12 -53.44 -24.94 -8.85
N ARG A 13 -53.51 -26.05 -9.60
CA ARG A 13 -52.47 -27.09 -9.57
C ARG A 13 -51.14 -26.60 -10.14
N GLN A 14 -51.18 -25.86 -11.25
CA GLN A 14 -49.98 -25.29 -11.87
C GLN A 14 -49.37 -24.20 -10.99
N PHE A 15 -50.21 -23.34 -10.40
CA PHE A 15 -49.77 -22.34 -9.43
C PHE A 15 -49.08 -22.99 -8.23
N LEU A 16 -49.71 -23.99 -7.59
CA LEU A 16 -49.13 -24.70 -6.45
C LEU A 16 -47.81 -25.40 -6.83
N ALA A 17 -47.75 -26.08 -7.97
CA ALA A 17 -46.55 -26.77 -8.43
C ALA A 17 -45.40 -25.78 -8.72
N ARG A 18 -45.68 -24.63 -9.33
CA ARG A 18 -44.67 -23.58 -9.59
C ARG A 18 -44.20 -22.93 -8.30
N THR A 19 -45.10 -22.64 -7.36
CA THR A 19 -44.76 -22.09 -6.04
C THR A 19 -43.87 -23.04 -5.24
N VAL A 20 -44.18 -24.35 -5.24
CA VAL A 20 -43.32 -25.35 -4.58
C VAL A 20 -41.95 -25.43 -5.22
N LYS A 21 -41.86 -25.47 -6.56
CA LYS A 21 -40.58 -25.49 -7.28
C LYS A 21 -39.75 -24.23 -7.01
N ALA A 22 -40.37 -23.05 -7.04
CA ALA A 22 -39.71 -21.79 -6.73
C ALA A 22 -39.22 -21.75 -5.28
N GLY A 23 -40.06 -22.18 -4.33
CA GLY A 23 -39.69 -22.29 -2.92
C GLY A 23 -38.51 -23.24 -2.70
N ALA A 24 -38.52 -24.41 -3.36
CA ALA A 24 -37.41 -25.35 -3.31
C ALA A 24 -36.11 -24.78 -3.90
N ALA A 25 -36.19 -24.06 -5.03
CA ALA A 25 -35.03 -23.43 -5.64
C ALA A 25 -34.43 -22.32 -4.74
N VAL A 26 -35.28 -21.47 -4.15
CA VAL A 26 -34.86 -20.42 -3.21
C VAL A 26 -34.23 -21.04 -1.95
N ALA A 27 -34.84 -22.09 -1.40
CA ALA A 27 -34.31 -22.80 -0.24
C ALA A 27 -32.94 -23.43 -0.54
N ALA A 28 -32.80 -24.10 -1.69
CA ALA A 28 -31.54 -24.71 -2.11
C ALA A 28 -30.44 -23.66 -2.31
N ALA A 29 -30.73 -22.55 -3.01
CA ALA A 29 -29.79 -21.46 -3.21
C ALA A 29 -29.38 -20.79 -1.88
N SER A 30 -30.34 -20.59 -0.97
CA SER A 30 -30.08 -20.00 0.36
C SER A 30 -29.25 -20.94 1.24
N ALA A 31 -29.54 -22.25 1.20
CA ALA A 31 -28.77 -23.25 1.92
C ALA A 31 -27.34 -23.37 1.38
N ALA A 32 -27.17 -23.36 0.05
CA ALA A 32 -25.85 -23.33 -0.57
C ALA A 32 -25.09 -22.05 -0.21
N GLY A 33 -25.76 -20.89 -0.29
CA GLY A 33 -25.20 -19.60 0.14
C GLY A 33 -24.74 -19.63 1.59
N PHE A 34 -25.55 -20.18 2.50
CA PHE A 34 -25.21 -20.36 3.90
C PHE A 34 -24.05 -21.33 4.11
N TRP A 35 -24.02 -22.45 3.37
CA TRP A 35 -22.95 -23.45 3.46
C TRP A 35 -21.61 -22.88 2.99
N PHE A 36 -21.61 -22.15 1.88
CA PHE A 36 -20.41 -21.53 1.32
C PHE A 36 -20.05 -20.18 1.97
N TYR A 37 -20.88 -19.67 2.89
CA TYR A 37 -20.60 -18.42 3.59
C TYR A 37 -19.47 -18.64 4.61
N ASP A 38 -18.28 -18.17 4.24
CA ASP A 38 -17.15 -18.11 5.16
C ASP A 38 -17.28 -16.88 6.09
N SER A 39 -17.93 -17.09 7.23
CA SER A 39 -18.08 -16.07 8.27
C SER A 39 -16.78 -15.71 9.00
N LYS A 40 -15.75 -16.57 8.90
CA LYS A 40 -14.48 -16.41 9.61
C LYS A 40 -13.44 -15.70 8.74
N GLY A 41 -13.56 -15.82 7.43
CA GLY A 41 -12.58 -15.34 6.47
C GLY A 41 -11.30 -16.19 6.50
N PRO A 42 -10.24 -15.78 5.78
CA PRO A 42 -8.98 -16.51 5.75
C PRO A 42 -8.48 -16.81 7.18
N SER A 43 -8.21 -18.09 7.43
CA SER A 43 -7.79 -18.57 8.75
C SER A 43 -6.53 -17.86 9.22
N ARG A 44 -6.44 -17.65 10.54
CA ARG A 44 -5.21 -17.21 11.20
C ARG A 44 -4.09 -18.16 10.75
N ALA A 45 -3.09 -17.63 10.06
CA ALA A 45 -1.83 -18.36 9.99
C ALA A 45 -1.37 -18.55 11.44
N GLU A 46 -1.13 -19.79 11.84
CA GLU A 46 -0.76 -20.16 13.21
C GLU A 46 0.38 -19.25 13.69
N ASP A 47 0.35 -18.80 14.95
CA ASP A 47 1.46 -18.10 15.60
C ASP A 47 2.64 -19.08 15.76
N GLU A 48 3.19 -19.57 14.65
CA GLU A 48 4.53 -20.13 14.64
C GLU A 48 5.43 -18.98 15.09
N GLY A 49 5.97 -19.11 16.30
CA GLY A 49 6.66 -18.06 17.03
C GLY A 49 7.63 -17.29 16.13
N GLN A 50 7.35 -16.01 15.95
CA GLN A 50 8.21 -15.14 15.15
C GLN A 50 8.71 -13.97 15.99
N ASP A 51 10.02 -13.98 16.21
CA ASP A 51 10.78 -12.94 16.91
C ASP A 51 11.02 -11.69 16.07
N ILE A 52 10.42 -11.59 14.88
CA ILE A 52 10.64 -10.43 13.99
C ILE A 52 9.81 -9.25 14.48
N ARG A 53 10.49 -8.32 15.16
CA ARG A 53 9.96 -7.01 15.53
C ARG A 53 10.63 -5.92 14.72
N LEU A 54 9.83 -4.96 14.25
CA LEU A 54 10.38 -3.71 13.73
C LEU A 54 10.79 -2.83 14.90
N PRO A 55 11.92 -2.14 14.82
CA PRO A 55 12.27 -1.13 15.81
C PRO A 55 11.26 0.02 15.77
N ASP A 56 11.16 0.76 16.87
CA ASP A 56 10.46 2.03 16.85
C ASP A 56 11.31 3.06 16.11
N PHE A 57 10.81 3.56 14.99
CA PHE A 57 11.46 4.59 14.17
C PHE A 57 11.13 6.03 14.64
N SER A 58 10.36 6.19 15.71
CA SER A 58 10.08 7.50 16.30
C SER A 58 11.37 8.17 16.80
N ILE A 59 11.46 9.49 16.61
CA ILE A 59 12.59 10.28 17.13
C ILE A 59 12.17 10.78 18.51
N LYS A 60 12.89 10.33 19.53
CA LYS A 60 12.65 10.75 20.93
C LYS A 60 12.68 12.27 21.04
N ASP A 61 11.78 12.81 21.85
CA ASP A 61 11.64 14.25 22.16
C ASP A 61 11.32 15.16 20.96
N LEU A 62 11.15 14.60 19.76
CA LEU A 62 10.68 15.32 18.58
C LEU A 62 9.19 15.09 18.40
N GLY A 63 8.38 16.05 18.85
CA GLY A 63 6.94 16.06 18.62
C GLY A 63 6.58 16.14 17.12
N PRO A 64 5.32 15.83 16.75
CA PRO A 64 4.85 15.95 15.37
C PRO A 64 5.04 17.37 14.83
N LYS A 65 5.57 17.50 13.61
CA LYS A 65 5.71 18.78 12.90
C LYS A 65 5.13 18.66 11.50
N MET A 66 4.60 19.78 10.99
CA MET A 66 4.04 19.86 9.65
C MET A 66 4.50 21.15 8.97
N SER A 67 4.83 21.05 7.68
CA SER A 67 5.17 22.19 6.83
C SER A 67 4.43 22.05 5.52
N VAL A 68 3.86 23.15 5.04
CA VAL A 68 3.16 23.23 3.75
C VAL A 68 3.84 24.30 2.92
N VAL A 69 4.42 23.90 1.80
CA VAL A 69 5.14 24.79 0.89
C VAL A 69 4.58 24.62 -0.52
N ARG A 70 4.45 25.72 -1.25
CA ARG A 70 3.94 25.76 -2.62
C ARG A 70 4.99 26.41 -3.52
N GLY A 71 5.24 25.81 -4.67
CA GLY A 71 6.19 26.32 -5.66
C GLY A 71 6.16 25.47 -6.94
N GLN A 72 6.62 26.04 -8.04
CA GLN A 72 6.68 25.35 -9.34
C GLN A 72 7.88 24.39 -9.43
N ASP A 73 8.98 24.74 -8.76
CA ASP A 73 10.18 23.90 -8.66
C ASP A 73 10.04 22.91 -7.49
N ARG A 74 9.99 21.61 -7.80
CA ARG A 74 9.84 20.54 -6.82
C ARG A 74 11.01 20.44 -5.84
N VAL A 75 12.23 20.64 -6.32
CA VAL A 75 13.48 20.53 -5.54
C VAL A 75 13.56 21.69 -4.56
N ALA A 76 13.36 22.91 -5.03
CA ALA A 76 13.35 24.10 -4.18
C ALA A 76 12.24 24.03 -3.13
N THR A 77 11.04 23.56 -3.53
CA THR A 77 9.90 23.36 -2.62
C THR A 77 10.21 22.36 -1.51
N LEU A 78 10.84 21.22 -1.86
CA LEU A 78 11.22 20.20 -0.87
C LEU A 78 12.27 20.72 0.12
N ARG A 79 13.30 21.41 -0.37
CA ARG A 79 14.34 22.02 0.47
C ARG A 79 13.75 23.03 1.43
N LEU A 80 12.86 23.89 0.95
CA LEU A 80 12.18 24.88 1.79
C LEU A 80 11.28 24.20 2.83
N ALA A 81 10.57 23.13 2.46
CA ALA A 81 9.75 22.37 3.40
C ALA A 81 10.58 21.80 4.57
N PHE A 82 11.73 21.18 4.28
CA PHE A 82 12.64 20.71 5.34
C PHE A 82 13.25 21.86 6.14
N LYS A 83 13.66 22.96 5.48
CA LYS A 83 14.19 24.15 6.17
C LYS A 83 13.19 24.67 7.20
N SER A 84 11.91 24.79 6.85
CA SER A 84 10.84 25.22 7.76
C SER A 84 10.59 24.27 8.93
N LEU A 85 11.03 23.00 8.83
CA LEU A 85 10.93 22.00 9.90
C LEU A 85 12.17 21.96 10.82
N GLY A 86 13.16 22.81 10.59
CA GLY A 86 14.45 22.83 11.30
C GLY A 86 15.61 22.20 10.51
N GLY A 87 15.41 21.94 9.21
CA GLY A 87 16.40 21.32 8.34
C GLY A 87 16.34 19.78 8.35
N ILE A 88 16.87 19.15 7.29
CA ILE A 88 16.91 17.69 7.16
C ILE A 88 17.73 17.04 8.28
N ASN A 89 18.75 17.74 8.79
CA ASN A 89 19.58 17.35 9.93
C ASN A 89 18.80 17.23 11.25
N THR A 90 17.54 17.70 11.32
CA THR A 90 16.64 17.40 12.44
C THR A 90 16.25 15.91 12.46
N PHE A 91 16.14 15.28 11.28
CA PHE A 91 15.63 13.92 11.12
C PHE A 91 16.73 12.90 10.82
N ILE A 92 17.74 13.30 10.04
CA ILE A 92 18.88 12.49 9.60
C ILE A 92 20.15 12.94 10.30
N LYS A 93 21.01 11.99 10.67
CA LYS A 93 22.31 12.18 11.32
C LYS A 93 23.38 11.39 10.56
N LYS A 94 24.65 11.77 10.81
CA LYS A 94 25.80 11.04 10.27
C LYS A 94 25.74 9.57 10.70
N GLY A 95 25.93 8.66 9.75
CA GLY A 95 25.88 7.21 9.98
C GLY A 95 24.48 6.60 9.88
N ASP A 96 23.43 7.37 9.61
CA ASP A 96 22.09 6.81 9.45
C ASP A 96 21.97 5.93 8.19
N ARG A 97 21.26 4.81 8.32
CA ARG A 97 20.88 3.94 7.21
C ARG A 97 19.40 4.13 6.95
N VAL A 98 19.11 4.84 5.87
CA VAL A 98 17.79 5.42 5.57
C VAL A 98 17.05 4.55 4.56
N LEU A 99 15.80 4.24 4.83
CA LEU A 99 14.87 3.68 3.84
C LEU A 99 13.88 4.77 3.39
N LEU A 100 13.86 5.03 2.08
CA LEU A 100 12.82 5.82 1.43
C LEU A 100 11.75 4.87 0.90
N LYS A 101 10.62 4.85 1.59
CA LYS A 101 9.43 4.16 1.13
C LYS A 101 8.68 5.09 0.17
N VAL A 102 8.82 4.86 -1.13
CA VAL A 102 8.12 5.61 -2.18
C VAL A 102 6.73 5.03 -2.47
N ASN A 103 5.93 5.75 -3.27
CA ASN A 103 4.78 5.18 -3.94
C ASN A 103 5.19 4.83 -5.37
N ALA A 104 5.36 3.55 -5.67
CA ALA A 104 5.64 3.00 -7.00
C ALA A 104 4.58 1.94 -7.36
N ALA A 105 3.35 2.11 -6.87
CA ALA A 105 2.31 1.10 -6.94
C ALA A 105 1.93 0.67 -8.37
N PHE A 106 2.11 1.56 -9.35
CA PHE A 106 1.65 1.40 -10.73
C PHE A 106 2.75 1.71 -11.74
N ALA A 107 2.72 1.00 -12.87
CA ALA A 107 3.63 1.20 -13.99
C ALA A 107 3.17 2.41 -14.81
N THR A 108 3.45 3.60 -14.30
CA THR A 108 2.87 4.85 -14.80
C THR A 108 3.95 5.93 -14.90
N PRO A 109 3.99 6.71 -16.00
CA PRO A 109 4.96 7.81 -16.15
C PRO A 109 4.75 8.92 -15.11
N PRO A 110 5.82 9.63 -14.74
CA PRO A 110 5.78 10.65 -13.70
C PRO A 110 4.85 11.83 -14.00
N MET A 111 4.60 12.13 -15.28
CA MET A 111 3.69 13.21 -15.70
C MET A 111 2.25 13.02 -15.18
N LEU A 112 1.82 11.78 -14.97
CA LEU A 112 0.48 11.48 -14.46
C LEU A 112 0.36 11.63 -12.94
N SER A 113 1.48 11.86 -12.23
CA SER A 113 1.51 12.07 -10.77
C SER A 113 0.84 10.97 -9.94
N ALA A 114 0.70 9.77 -10.51
CA ALA A 114 0.15 8.60 -9.82
C ALA A 114 1.13 8.00 -8.80
N THR A 115 2.43 8.18 -9.00
CA THR A 115 3.53 7.67 -8.15
C THR A 115 4.34 8.82 -7.56
N THR A 116 5.23 8.53 -6.62
CA THR A 116 6.16 9.53 -6.10
C THR A 116 7.02 10.08 -7.23
N HIS A 117 7.09 11.41 -7.34
CA HIS A 117 7.80 12.04 -8.45
C HIS A 117 9.32 11.80 -8.34
N PRO A 118 10.00 11.32 -9.41
CA PRO A 118 11.40 10.91 -9.35
C PRO A 118 12.36 12.03 -8.91
N GLN A 119 12.12 13.29 -9.32
CA GLN A 119 12.92 14.43 -8.86
C GLN A 119 12.93 14.59 -7.33
N LEU A 120 11.80 14.34 -6.65
CA LEU A 120 11.73 14.42 -5.20
C LEU A 120 12.49 13.27 -4.54
N VAL A 121 12.45 12.07 -5.13
CA VAL A 121 13.21 10.90 -4.64
C VAL A 121 14.70 11.15 -4.75
N ALA A 122 15.17 11.63 -5.91
CA ALA A 122 16.58 11.97 -6.10
C ALA A 122 17.02 13.06 -5.13
N GLU A 123 16.23 14.12 -4.97
CA GLU A 123 16.60 15.21 -4.08
C GLU A 123 16.63 14.80 -2.60
N LEU A 124 15.63 14.07 -2.13
CA LEU A 124 15.65 13.57 -0.75
C LEU A 124 16.82 12.62 -0.51
N THR A 125 17.16 11.79 -1.49
CA THR A 125 18.34 10.92 -1.42
C THR A 125 19.61 11.75 -1.23
N ARG A 126 19.81 12.80 -2.05
CA ARG A 126 20.96 13.71 -1.91
C ARG A 126 20.99 14.38 -0.54
N LEU A 127 19.86 14.93 -0.08
CA LEU A 127 19.78 15.56 1.24
C LEU A 127 20.14 14.59 2.39
N CYS A 128 19.80 13.30 2.27
CA CYS A 128 20.21 12.30 3.25
C CYS A 128 21.74 12.11 3.23
N TYR A 129 22.35 11.93 2.06
CA TYR A 129 23.81 11.76 1.94
C TYR A 129 24.59 13.02 2.32
N ASP A 130 24.11 14.22 1.96
CA ASP A 130 24.71 15.50 2.33
C ASP A 130 24.73 15.71 3.85
N THR A 131 23.82 15.05 4.58
CA THR A 131 23.76 15.04 6.05
C THR A 131 24.66 13.96 6.68
N GLY A 132 25.31 13.15 5.84
CA GLY A 132 26.22 12.09 6.25
C GLY A 132 25.57 10.72 6.48
N ALA A 133 24.38 10.47 5.92
CA ALA A 133 23.80 9.13 5.93
C ALA A 133 24.80 8.10 5.35
N GLU A 134 24.91 6.95 6.00
CA GLU A 134 25.78 5.84 5.58
C GLU A 134 25.22 5.17 4.31
N SER A 135 23.91 5.02 4.21
CA SER A 135 23.25 4.44 3.04
C SER A 135 21.81 4.90 2.90
N VAL A 136 21.34 4.93 1.65
CA VAL A 136 19.94 5.16 1.31
C VAL A 136 19.42 4.01 0.46
N VAL A 137 18.30 3.42 0.88
CA VAL A 137 17.59 2.36 0.17
C VAL A 137 16.22 2.86 -0.26
N VAL A 138 15.86 2.69 -1.52
CA VAL A 138 14.54 3.04 -2.04
C VAL A 138 13.76 1.76 -2.36
N THR A 139 12.54 1.65 -1.84
CA THR A 139 11.70 0.47 -2.06
C THR A 139 10.21 0.79 -2.03
N ASP A 140 9.44 -0.10 -2.63
CA ASP A 140 7.99 -0.23 -2.48
C ASP A 140 7.60 -1.69 -2.81
N ASN A 141 6.36 -2.08 -2.54
CA ASN A 141 5.75 -3.31 -3.05
C ASN A 141 4.62 -2.97 -4.03
N PRO A 142 4.92 -2.88 -5.34
CA PRO A 142 3.92 -2.46 -6.33
C PRO A 142 2.76 -3.43 -6.53
N ILE A 143 1.65 -2.96 -7.09
CA ILE A 143 0.51 -3.81 -7.49
C ILE A 143 0.81 -4.48 -8.84
N ASN A 144 1.41 -3.74 -9.78
CA ASN A 144 1.91 -4.29 -11.03
C ASN A 144 3.31 -4.90 -10.84
N ASP A 145 3.90 -5.37 -11.94
CA ASP A 145 5.27 -5.86 -11.99
C ASP A 145 6.26 -4.82 -11.41
N PRO A 146 7.06 -5.16 -10.38
CA PRO A 146 7.90 -4.18 -9.70
C PRO A 146 8.96 -3.53 -10.59
N GLN A 147 9.58 -4.31 -11.48
CA GLN A 147 10.61 -3.86 -12.41
C GLN A 147 10.02 -2.77 -13.32
N SER A 148 8.86 -3.05 -13.91
CA SER A 148 8.12 -2.12 -14.77
C SER A 148 7.70 -0.87 -14.02
N CYS A 149 7.19 -1.01 -12.80
CA CYS A 149 6.80 0.13 -11.97
C CYS A 149 7.95 1.09 -11.69
N PHE A 150 9.08 0.56 -11.24
CA PHE A 150 10.24 1.38 -10.92
C PHE A 150 10.92 1.99 -12.15
N ALA A 151 10.87 1.30 -13.29
CA ALA A 151 11.40 1.81 -14.56
C ALA A 151 10.50 2.92 -15.15
N LEU A 152 9.21 2.65 -15.36
CA LEU A 152 8.31 3.60 -16.05
C LEU A 152 8.01 4.85 -15.23
N SER A 153 8.02 4.76 -13.90
CA SER A 153 7.90 5.94 -13.02
C SER A 153 9.17 6.80 -12.99
N GLY A 154 10.28 6.32 -13.53
CA GLY A 154 11.60 6.95 -13.46
C GLY A 154 12.24 6.91 -12.07
N ILE A 155 11.60 6.28 -11.08
CA ILE A 155 12.10 6.23 -9.70
C ILE A 155 13.42 5.48 -9.63
N ALA A 156 13.56 4.33 -10.31
CA ALA A 156 14.79 3.55 -10.24
C ALA A 156 16.01 4.31 -10.75
N GLU A 157 15.88 4.98 -11.89
CA GLU A 157 16.95 5.81 -12.46
C GLU A 157 17.29 6.96 -11.52
N ALA A 158 16.28 7.72 -11.07
CA ALA A 158 16.47 8.86 -10.20
C ALA A 158 17.13 8.50 -8.85
N SER A 159 16.75 7.35 -8.27
CA SER A 159 17.38 6.83 -7.04
C SER A 159 18.84 6.44 -7.27
N ARG A 160 19.14 5.67 -8.32
CA ARG A 160 20.50 5.21 -8.62
C ARG A 160 21.43 6.36 -8.96
N SER A 161 20.98 7.30 -9.77
CA SER A 161 21.74 8.51 -10.13
C SER A 161 22.01 9.43 -8.93
N ALA A 162 21.22 9.31 -7.86
CA ALA A 162 21.47 9.99 -6.58
C ALA A 162 22.28 9.14 -5.58
N GLY A 163 22.75 7.95 -5.98
CA GLY A 163 23.57 7.06 -5.16
C GLY A 163 22.78 6.13 -4.23
N ALA A 164 21.45 6.07 -4.31
CA ALA A 164 20.67 5.13 -3.51
C ALA A 164 20.62 3.74 -4.15
N ARG A 165 20.53 2.72 -3.30
CA ARG A 165 20.22 1.35 -3.71
C ARG A 165 18.71 1.19 -3.91
N VAL A 166 18.29 0.73 -5.07
CA VAL A 166 16.88 0.36 -5.32
C VAL A 166 16.69 -1.10 -4.92
N PHE A 167 15.78 -1.36 -4.01
CA PHE A 167 15.36 -2.71 -3.65
C PHE A 167 14.03 -3.02 -4.33
N LEU A 168 14.00 -4.06 -5.16
CA LEU A 168 12.78 -4.58 -5.75
C LEU A 168 12.29 -5.77 -4.91
N PRO A 169 10.99 -5.85 -4.59
CA PRO A 169 10.45 -6.94 -3.79
C PRO A 169 10.58 -8.29 -4.51
N ALA A 170 11.06 -9.29 -3.77
CA ALA A 170 11.11 -10.69 -4.17
C ALA A 170 10.36 -11.55 -3.15
N LYS A 171 9.97 -12.78 -3.51
CA LYS A 171 9.11 -13.64 -2.67
C LYS A 171 9.71 -13.92 -1.28
N ASP A 172 11.00 -14.19 -1.23
CA ASP A 172 11.79 -14.46 -0.03
C ASP A 172 12.04 -13.22 0.85
N ALA A 173 11.80 -12.03 0.28
CA ALA A 173 11.96 -10.75 0.97
C ALA A 173 10.83 -10.44 1.97
N PHE A 174 9.74 -11.20 1.90
CA PHE A 174 8.60 -11.05 2.80
C PHE A 174 8.79 -11.95 4.02
N LYS A 175 8.56 -11.37 5.20
CA LYS A 175 8.47 -12.13 6.44
C LYS A 175 7.10 -11.92 7.06
N PRO A 176 6.47 -12.98 7.56
CA PRO A 176 5.29 -12.83 8.38
C PRO A 176 5.59 -11.91 9.59
N LEU A 177 4.61 -11.08 9.96
CA LEU A 177 4.71 -10.14 11.08
C LEU A 177 3.34 -9.89 11.71
N THR A 178 3.33 -9.77 13.04
CA THR A 178 2.18 -9.31 13.83
C THR A 178 2.56 -8.04 14.56
N ILE A 179 1.84 -6.94 14.31
CA ILE A 179 2.04 -5.69 15.08
C ILE A 179 1.53 -5.86 16.51
N THR A 180 2.17 -5.20 17.47
CA THR A 180 1.77 -5.23 18.89
C THR A 180 0.31 -4.78 19.02
N LYS A 181 -0.51 -5.55 19.76
CA LYS A 181 -1.96 -5.32 19.95
C LYS A 181 -2.83 -5.48 18.69
N ALA A 182 -2.32 -6.08 17.61
CA ALA A 182 -3.13 -6.41 16.43
C ALA A 182 -4.37 -7.26 16.81
N LYS A 183 -5.53 -6.90 16.27
CA LYS A 183 -6.78 -7.67 16.44
C LYS A 183 -7.24 -8.37 15.16
N LEU A 184 -7.15 -7.67 14.03
CA LEU A 184 -7.69 -8.12 12.74
C LEU A 184 -6.63 -8.78 11.85
N ILE A 185 -5.55 -8.04 11.55
CA ILE A 185 -4.46 -8.52 10.69
C ILE A 185 -3.31 -8.99 11.59
N ARG A 186 -3.08 -10.31 11.61
CA ARG A 186 -1.98 -10.97 12.33
C ARG A 186 -1.26 -11.90 11.37
N ASN A 187 0.00 -12.18 11.65
CA ASN A 187 0.84 -13.10 10.88
C ASN A 187 0.77 -12.80 9.38
N TRP A 188 0.95 -11.52 9.01
CA TRP A 188 0.79 -11.06 7.64
C TRP A 188 2.16 -10.91 6.97
N PRO A 189 2.33 -11.32 5.71
CA PRO A 189 3.59 -11.10 5.01
C PRO A 189 3.87 -9.60 4.87
N VAL A 190 5.01 -9.16 5.37
CA VAL A 190 5.50 -7.78 5.27
C VAL A 190 6.85 -7.80 4.55
N LEU A 191 7.06 -6.87 3.62
CA LEU A 191 8.33 -6.66 2.93
C LEU A 191 9.39 -6.21 3.94
N TYR A 192 10.13 -7.18 4.48
CA TYR A 192 10.97 -7.02 5.67
C TYR A 192 12.45 -6.86 5.34
N GLU A 193 12.96 -7.58 4.34
CA GLU A 193 14.39 -7.52 3.98
C GLU A 193 14.95 -6.11 3.76
N PRO A 194 14.26 -5.16 3.07
CA PRO A 194 14.82 -3.82 2.90
C PRO A 194 14.86 -3.02 4.22
N LEU A 195 14.13 -3.44 5.26
CA LEU A 195 14.12 -2.81 6.58
C LEU A 195 15.23 -3.35 7.51
N LYS A 196 15.92 -4.44 7.14
CA LYS A 196 17.01 -4.98 7.97
C LYS A 196 18.14 -3.98 8.12
N GLY A 197 18.52 -3.71 9.37
CA GLY A 197 19.59 -2.78 9.71
C GLY A 197 19.25 -1.31 9.49
N ILE A 198 18.05 -0.97 8.98
CA ILE A 198 17.60 0.41 8.80
C ILE A 198 17.31 1.03 10.17
N ASN A 199 17.72 2.28 10.36
CA ASN A 199 17.43 3.06 11.57
C ASN A 199 16.60 4.32 11.31
N LYS A 200 16.38 4.69 10.03
CA LYS A 200 15.51 5.79 9.61
C LYS A 200 14.60 5.36 8.47
N VAL A 201 13.31 5.66 8.58
CA VAL A 201 12.33 5.36 7.53
C VAL A 201 11.59 6.64 7.17
N ILE A 202 11.58 6.99 5.88
CA ILE A 202 10.82 8.13 5.35
C ILE A 202 9.80 7.63 4.34
N GLY A 203 8.52 7.91 4.61
CA GLY A 203 7.43 7.66 3.67
C GLY A 203 7.24 8.84 2.71
N MET A 204 7.27 8.57 1.41
CA MET A 204 7.01 9.55 0.35
C MET A 204 5.77 9.15 -0.43
N ALA A 205 4.72 9.97 -0.37
CA ALA A 205 3.46 9.68 -1.04
C ALA A 205 2.92 10.93 -1.76
N PRO A 206 2.49 10.83 -3.03
CA PRO A 206 1.69 11.88 -3.64
C PRO A 206 0.30 11.92 -2.98
N VAL A 207 -0.27 13.12 -2.89
CA VAL A 207 -1.69 13.31 -2.60
C VAL A 207 -2.45 13.19 -3.91
N LYS A 208 -3.36 12.23 -4.01
CA LYS A 208 -4.17 11.98 -5.21
C LYS A 208 -5.57 11.54 -4.85
N ASP A 209 -6.51 11.70 -5.77
CA ASP A 209 -7.84 11.13 -5.63
C ASP A 209 -7.78 9.60 -5.57
N HIS A 210 -8.81 9.00 -4.98
CA HIS A 210 -8.96 7.56 -5.01
C HIS A 210 -10.43 7.16 -4.90
N HIS A 211 -10.92 6.42 -5.90
CA HIS A 211 -12.33 6.06 -6.03
C HIS A 211 -12.97 5.44 -4.77
N ARG A 212 -12.27 4.53 -4.09
CA ARG A 212 -12.82 3.84 -2.90
C ARG A 212 -12.62 4.55 -1.56
N SER A 213 -11.65 5.47 -1.47
CA SER A 213 -11.23 6.05 -0.17
C SER A 213 -11.23 7.58 -0.16
N GLY A 214 -11.78 8.21 -1.21
CA GLY A 214 -11.73 9.66 -1.44
C GLY A 214 -10.36 10.13 -1.89
N ALA A 215 -9.33 9.87 -1.09
CA ALA A 215 -7.94 10.25 -1.36
C ALA A 215 -6.95 9.15 -1.01
N SER A 216 -5.75 9.25 -1.59
CA SER A 216 -4.55 8.54 -1.16
C SER A 216 -3.58 9.54 -0.53
N LEU A 217 -3.14 9.24 0.69
CA LEU A 217 -2.26 10.07 1.51
C LEU A 217 -1.18 9.21 2.18
N THR A 218 -0.45 9.78 3.14
CA THR A 218 0.68 9.16 3.84
C THR A 218 0.37 7.78 4.43
N MET A 219 -0.71 7.63 5.21
CA MET A 219 -1.01 6.35 5.88
C MET A 219 -1.26 5.22 4.88
N LYS A 220 -2.00 5.52 3.81
CA LYS A 220 -2.31 4.55 2.75
C LYS A 220 -1.06 4.09 2.01
N ASN A 221 -0.05 4.95 1.91
CA ASN A 221 1.19 4.58 1.24
C ASN A 221 1.73 3.28 1.83
N TRP A 222 1.75 3.11 3.17
CA TRP A 222 2.32 1.95 3.87
C TRP A 222 1.75 0.58 3.46
N TYR A 223 0.61 0.52 2.77
CA TYR A 223 0.13 -0.71 2.10
C TYR A 223 1.17 -1.29 1.12
N GLY A 224 2.03 -0.45 0.56
CA GLY A 224 3.19 -0.85 -0.24
C GLY A 224 4.30 -1.59 0.54
N LEU A 225 4.10 -1.93 1.81
CA LEU A 225 4.94 -2.90 2.52
C LEU A 225 4.23 -4.22 2.78
N LEU A 226 2.92 -4.30 2.55
CA LEU A 226 2.15 -5.52 2.73
C LEU A 226 2.38 -6.45 1.54
N GLY A 227 2.65 -7.72 1.81
CA GLY A 227 2.61 -8.81 0.84
C GLY A 227 1.23 -9.46 0.78
N GLY A 228 1.19 -10.68 0.25
CA GLY A 228 -0.05 -11.46 0.14
C GLY A 228 -0.98 -10.93 -0.96
N ARG A 229 -2.21 -11.47 -0.98
CA ARG A 229 -3.25 -11.07 -1.93
C ARG A 229 -3.81 -9.72 -1.49
N ARG A 230 -3.66 -8.69 -2.34
CA ARG A 230 -4.04 -7.30 -2.07
C ARG A 230 -5.19 -6.81 -2.96
N ASN A 231 -5.92 -7.75 -3.56
CA ASN A 231 -7.00 -7.55 -4.53
C ASN A 231 -8.31 -8.08 -3.97
#